data_AF-A0A949TQ38-F1
#
_entry.id   AF-A0A949TQ38-F1
#
_cell.length_a   1.000
_cell.length_b   1.000
_cell.length_c   1.000
_cell.angle_alpha   90.00
_cell.angle_beta   90.00
_cell.angle_gamma   90.00
#
_symmetry.space_group_name_H-M   'P 1'
#
loop_
_entity.id
_entity.type
_entity.pdbx_description
1 polymer ?
#
loop_
_entity_poly.entity_id
_entity_poly.type
_entity_poly.pdbx_seq_one_letter_code
_entity_poly.pdbx_strand_id
1 'polypeptide(L)' 'MLKSVEGIYKDGKIELSELPSDVTQSRVIVTFLASKPVHSNSQMISFGMFNGSNQSTEEDFKVAEFFEDVDDNLDYS' A
#
# COMPACT_ATOMS: atom_id res chain seq x y z
N MET A 1 10.21 26.43 -18.37
CA MET A 1 10.35 25.43 -17.28
C MET A 1 8.99 25.33 -16.59
N LEU A 2 8.49 24.12 -16.33
CA LEU A 2 7.20 23.93 -15.64
C LEU A 2 7.43 24.03 -14.13
N LYS A 3 6.55 24.73 -13.42
CA LYS A 3 6.52 24.77 -11.96
C LYS A 3 5.18 24.22 -11.49
N SER A 4 5.23 23.38 -10.47
CA SER A 4 4.06 22.79 -9.84
C SER A 4 3.96 23.32 -8.42
N VAL A 5 2.77 23.81 -8.07
CA VAL A 5 2.44 24.36 -6.76
C VAL A 5 1.23 23.60 -6.27
N GLU A 6 1.26 23.14 -5.02
CA GLU A 6 0.12 22.50 -4.39
C GLU A 6 -0.94 23.54 -4.00
N GLY A 7 -2.20 23.14 -3.99
CA GLY A 7 -3.27 24.02 -3.57
C GLY A 7 -4.52 23.24 -3.23
N ILE A 8 -5.41 23.88 -2.49
CA ILE A 8 -6.70 23.32 -2.11
C ILE A 8 -7.76 23.92 -3.02
N TYR A 9 -8.51 23.06 -3.69
CA TYR A 9 -9.71 23.48 -4.41
C TYR A 9 -10.91 23.51 -3.46
N LYS A 10 -11.57 24.67 -3.38
CA LYS A 10 -12.78 24.87 -2.57
C LYS A 10 -13.70 25.87 -3.25
N ASP A 11 -14.97 25.49 -3.42
CA ASP A 11 -16.03 26.36 -3.95
C ASP A 11 -15.68 27.08 -5.28
N GLY A 12 -15.01 26.38 -6.20
CA GLY A 12 -14.62 26.95 -7.50
C GLY A 12 -13.35 27.79 -7.47
N LYS A 13 -12.67 27.89 -6.33
CA LYS A 13 -11.41 28.61 -6.16
C LYS A 13 -10.28 27.66 -5.77
N ILE A 14 -9.07 27.95 -6.23
CA ILE A 14 -7.86 27.25 -5.83
C ILE A 14 -7.07 28.19 -4.92
N GLU A 15 -6.88 27.78 -3.68
CA GLU A 15 -5.99 28.45 -2.73
C GLU A 15 -4.62 27.78 -2.82
N LEU A 16 -3.63 28.50 -3.34
CA LEU A 16 -2.26 28.00 -3.47
C LEU A 16 -1.61 27.92 -2.08
N SER A 17 -0.91 26.83 -1.78
CA SER A 17 -0.16 26.68 -0.52
C SER A 17 1.06 27.60 -0.50
N GLU A 18 1.63 27.90 -1.66
CA GLU A 18 2.74 28.81 -1.86
C GLU A 18 2.51 29.74 -3.05
N LEU A 19 2.94 30.99 -2.93
CA LEU A 19 2.86 31.96 -4.01
C LEU A 19 4.22 32.01 -4.74
N PRO A 20 4.30 31.58 -6.01
CA PRO A 20 5.55 31.67 -6.76
C PRO A 20 5.94 33.13 -6.96
N SER A 21 7.09 33.53 -6.43
CA SER A 21 7.57 34.93 -6.46
C SER A 21 8.04 35.42 -7.83
N ASP A 22 8.28 34.49 -8.76
CA ASP A 22 8.81 34.77 -10.10
C ASP A 22 7.77 34.64 -11.22
N VAL A 23 6.48 34.46 -10.87
CA VAL A 23 5.40 34.29 -11.85
C VAL A 23 4.35 35.37 -11.65
N THR A 24 4.32 36.35 -12.56
CA THR A 24 3.29 37.41 -12.57
C THR A 24 2.04 36.99 -13.33
N GLN A 25 2.18 36.29 -14.46
CA GLN A 25 1.09 35.76 -15.27
C GLN A 25 1.55 34.51 -16.03
N SER A 26 0.75 33.45 -16.01
CA SER A 26 1.01 32.23 -16.79
C SER A 26 -0.28 31.44 -17.03
N ARG A 27 -0.26 30.55 -18.04
CA ARG A 27 -1.33 29.58 -18.27
C ARG A 27 -1.13 28.40 -17.31
N VAL A 28 -2.22 27.96 -16.68
CA VAL A 28 -2.20 26.87 -15.69
C VAL A 28 -3.01 25.65 -16.18
N ILE A 29 -2.62 24.47 -15.72
CA ILE A 29 -3.35 23.22 -15.88
C ILE A 29 -3.68 22.72 -14.47
N VAL A 30 -4.94 22.38 -14.22
CA VAL A 30 -5.41 21.91 -12.91
C VAL A 30 -5.71 20.42 -13.01
N THR A 31 -5.10 19.64 -12.12
CA THR A 31 -5.34 18.20 -11.99
C THR A 31 -5.86 17.91 -10.60
N PHE A 32 -7.05 17.30 -10.51
CA PHE A 32 -7.64 16.92 -9.23
C PHE A 32 -7.13 15.55 -8.79
N LEU A 33 -6.57 15.49 -7.59
CA LEU A 33 -6.24 14.23 -6.96
C LEU A 33 -7.53 13.64 -6.39
N ALA A 34 -7.96 12.49 -6.90
CA ALA A 34 -9.06 11.76 -6.31
C ALA A 34 -8.64 11.31 -4.90
N SER A 35 -9.35 11.75 -3.86
CA SER A 35 -9.23 11.12 -2.56
C SER A 35 -9.80 9.71 -2.71
N LYS A 36 -8.93 8.71 -2.73
CA LYS A 36 -9.41 7.34 -2.46
C LYS A 36 -9.99 7.41 -1.05
N PRO A 37 -11.27 7.04 -0.84
CA PRO A 37 -11.75 6.85 0.51
C PRO A 37 -10.76 5.89 1.15
N VAL A 38 -10.11 6.32 2.24
CA VAL A 38 -9.34 5.43 3.08
C VAL A 38 -10.38 4.44 3.60
N HIS A 39 -10.57 3.34 2.87
CA HIS A 39 -11.09 2.14 3.49
C HIS A 39 -10.03 1.84 4.53
N SER A 40 -10.34 2.15 5.77
CA SER A 40 -9.61 1.59 6.90
C SER A 40 -9.86 0.09 6.81
N ASN A 41 -9.10 -0.58 5.95
CA ASN A 41 -8.93 -2.01 6.04
C ASN A 41 -8.18 -2.19 7.34
N SER A 42 -8.98 -2.40 8.39
CA SER A 42 -8.55 -2.93 9.67
C SER A 42 -7.57 -4.05 9.37
N GLN A 43 -6.29 -3.81 9.63
CA GLN A 43 -5.17 -4.74 9.57
C GLN A 43 -5.14 -5.68 8.34
N MET A 44 -4.30 -5.33 7.36
CA MET A 44 -4.05 -6.18 6.19
C MET A 44 -3.23 -7.46 6.52
N ILE A 45 -2.80 -7.65 7.78
CA ILE A 45 -2.21 -8.90 8.27
C ILE A 45 -2.69 -9.14 9.70
N SER A 46 -3.42 -10.23 9.90
CA SER A 46 -3.67 -10.83 11.21
C SER A 46 -2.98 -12.19 11.29
N PHE A 47 -2.42 -12.51 12.45
CA PHE A 47 -1.79 -13.80 12.69
C PHE A 47 -2.86 -14.91 12.60
N GLY A 48 -2.71 -15.86 11.66
CA GLY A 48 -3.62 -17.00 11.51
C GLY A 48 -4.83 -16.79 10.59
N MET A 49 -4.66 -16.29 9.36
CA MET A 49 -5.76 -16.18 8.40
C MET A 49 -6.08 -17.51 7.70
N PHE A 50 -6.74 -18.43 8.41
CA PHE A 50 -7.56 -19.48 7.80
C PHE A 50 -8.99 -18.92 7.64
N ASN A 51 -9.49 -18.84 6.40
CA ASN A 51 -10.81 -18.27 6.08
C ASN A 51 -11.96 -19.30 6.29
N GLY A 52 -11.95 -20.01 7.41
CA GLY A 52 -12.95 -21.03 7.75
C GLY A 52 -13.40 -20.91 9.21
N SER A 53 -14.58 -21.47 9.52
CA SER A 53 -15.16 -21.42 10.88
C SER A 53 -14.45 -22.31 11.91
N ASN A 54 -13.52 -23.15 11.45
CA ASN A 54 -12.79 -24.10 12.30
C ASN A 54 -11.40 -23.53 12.58
N GLN A 55 -11.03 -23.47 13.84
CA GLN A 55 -9.68 -23.13 14.26
C GLN A 55 -8.74 -24.29 13.90
N SER A 56 -7.58 -23.97 13.33
CA SER A 56 -6.57 -24.99 13.02
C SER A 56 -6.13 -25.72 14.29
N THR A 57 -6.00 -27.03 14.19
CA THR A 57 -5.49 -27.94 15.21
C THR A 57 -4.09 -28.43 14.84
N GLU A 58 -3.36 -29.03 15.78
CA GLU A 58 -2.01 -29.56 15.54
C GLU A 58 -1.95 -30.53 14.34
N GLU A 59 -3.03 -31.30 14.14
CA GLU A 59 -3.15 -32.24 13.02
C GLU A 59 -3.09 -31.56 11.65
N ASP A 60 -3.57 -30.31 11.54
CA ASP A 60 -3.55 -29.55 10.29
C ASP A 60 -2.13 -29.13 9.89
N PHE A 61 -1.20 -29.08 10.86
CA PHE A 61 0.20 -28.71 10.64
C PHE A 61 1.12 -29.91 10.37
N LYS A 62 0.67 -31.15 10.64
CA LYS A 62 1.47 -32.36 10.38
C LYS A 62 1.87 -32.54 8.92
N VAL A 63 1.07 -32.05 7.98
CA VAL A 63 1.40 -32.07 6.53
C VAL A 63 2.60 -31.17 6.21
N ALA A 64 2.79 -30.09 6.97
CA ALA A 64 3.92 -29.17 6.83
C ALA A 64 5.07 -29.51 7.76
N GLU A 65 4.95 -30.58 8.56
CA GLU A 65 6.01 -31.04 9.43
C GLU A 65 7.17 -31.50 8.57
N PHE A 66 8.30 -30.82 8.74
CA PHE A 66 9.51 -31.13 8.01
C PHE A 66 10.08 -32.42 8.60
N PHE A 67 9.82 -33.53 7.93
CA PHE A 67 10.59 -34.74 8.13
C PHE A 67 11.87 -34.53 7.34
N GLU A 68 13.01 -34.42 8.05
CA GLU A 68 14.34 -34.46 7.43
C GLU A 68 14.36 -35.65 6.46
N ASP A 69 14.51 -35.39 5.17
CA ASP A 69 14.74 -36.45 4.20
C ASP A 69 16.05 -37.14 4.61
N VAL A 70 15.97 -38.44 4.92
CA VAL A 70 17.17 -39.26 5.23
C VAL A 70 18.06 -39.42 3.99
N ASP A 71 17.61 -38.98 2.81
CA ASP A 71 18.31 -39.12 1.54
C ASP A 71 18.40 -37.79 0.80
N ASP A 72 19.29 -36.91 1.24
CA ASP A 72 20.11 -36.17 0.28
C ASP A 72 21.56 -36.60 0.50
N ASN A 73 21.89 -37.79 -0.02
CA ASN A 73 23.26 -38.30 -0.13
C ASN A 73 24.06 -37.47 -1.17
N LEU A 74 24.02 -36.14 -1.02
CA LEU A 74 24.71 -35.15 -1.81
C LEU A 74 26.02 -34.83 -1.08
N ASP A 75 27.09 -35.42 -1.60
CA ASP A 75 28.46 -35.09 -1.21
C ASP A 75 28.79 -33.67 -1.70
N TYR A 76 28.66 -32.69 -0.81
CA TYR A 76 29.14 -31.32 -1.02
C TYR A 76 30.65 -31.24 -0.73
N SER A 77 31.44 -32.00 -1.49
CA SER A 77 32.91 -31.92 -1.51
C SER A 77 33.41 -31.08 -2.69
#